data_AF-A0A7C1S7D5-F1
#
_entry.id   AF-A0A7C1S7D5-F1
#
_cell.length_a   1.000
_cell.length_b   1.000
_cell.length_c   1.000
_cell.angle_alpha   90.00
_cell.angle_beta   90.00
_cell.angle_gamma   90.00
#
_symmetry.space_group_name_H-M   'P 1'
#
loop_
_entity.id
_entity.type
_entity.pdbx_description
1 polymer ?
#
loop_
_entity_poly.entity_id
_entity_poly.type
_entity_poly.pdbx_seq_one_letter_code
_entity_poly.pdbx_strand_id
1 'polypeptide(L)'
;MMKRLIFIVLTMIIPILFFVNVWQGFRYEKMKREVGLFESEQKDWLEKNKKLIAGLAVFRSPARIEKIAESKLGLKKIDSARVWRIKFLRKGAAQW
;
A
#
# COMPACT_ATOMS: atom_id res chain seq x y z
N MET A 1 21.03 59.91 -6.37
CA MET A 1 21.17 58.47 -6.70
C MET A 1 19.96 57.63 -6.29
N MET A 2 19.46 57.75 -5.06
CA MET A 2 18.36 56.91 -4.52
C MET A 2 17.11 56.84 -5.42
N LYS A 3 16.63 57.99 -5.94
CA LYS A 3 15.46 58.04 -6.83
C LYS A 3 15.64 57.26 -8.13
N ARG A 4 16.84 57.27 -8.74
CA ARG A 4 17.13 56.51 -9.97
C ARG A 4 17.10 55.01 -9.71
N LEU A 5 17.59 54.57 -8.55
CA LEU A 5 17.59 53.17 -8.15
C LEU A 5 16.16 52.64 -7.97
N ILE A 6 15.26 53.46 -7.41
CA ILE A 6 13.83 53.13 -7.30
C ILE A 6 13.19 52.93 -8.68
N PHE A 7 13.44 53.83 -9.64
CA PHE A 7 12.88 53.68 -10.99
C PHE A 7 13.40 52.43 -11.72
N ILE A 8 14.67 52.07 -11.53
CA ILE A 8 15.25 50.84 -12.09
C ILE A 8 14.59 49.61 -11.49
N VAL A 9 14.43 49.55 -10.17
CA VAL A 9 13.75 48.44 -9.47
C VAL A 9 12.29 48.32 -9.93
N LEU A 10 11.58 49.45 -10.02
CA LEU A 10 10.19 49.46 -10.45
C LEU A 10 10.02 48.99 -11.90
N THR A 11 10.98 49.30 -12.76
CA THR A 11 10.95 48.85 -14.17
C THR A 11 11.30 47.37 -14.29
N MET A 12 12.22 46.88 -13.45
CA MET A 12 12.63 45.47 -13.45
C MET A 12 11.63 44.54 -12.77
N ILE A 13 10.73 45.05 -11.94
CA ILE A 13 9.77 44.19 -11.22
C ILE A 13 8.83 43.45 -12.17
N ILE A 14 8.39 44.10 -13.26
CA ILE A 14 7.50 43.52 -14.25
C ILE A 14 8.15 42.32 -14.97
N PRO A 15 9.34 42.45 -15.59
CA PRO A 15 9.98 41.30 -16.24
C PRO A 15 10.37 40.21 -15.24
N ILE A 16 10.77 40.57 -14.01
CA ILE A 16 11.06 39.57 -12.97
C ILE A 16 9.80 38.77 -12.60
N LEU A 17 8.67 39.44 -12.37
CA LEU A 17 7.41 38.77 -12.06
C LEU A 17 6.96 37.87 -13.21
N PHE A 18 7.13 38.31 -14.45
CA PHE A 18 6.81 37.50 -15.63
C PHE A 18 7.69 36.25 -15.71
N PHE A 19 9.00 36.40 -15.50
CA PHE A 19 9.93 35.28 -15.45
C PHE A 19 9.57 34.28 -14.34
N VAL A 20 9.30 34.78 -13.14
CA VAL A 20 8.90 33.96 -11.98
C VAL A 20 7.60 33.21 -12.27
N ASN A 21 6.63 33.85 -12.93
CA ASN A 21 5.36 33.19 -13.28
C ASN A 21 5.58 32.02 -14.25
N VAL A 22 6.35 32.23 -15.32
CA VAL A 22 6.69 31.19 -16.29
C VAL A 22 7.47 30.06 -15.62
N TRP A 23 8.46 30.39 -14.78
CA TRP A 23 9.25 29.41 -14.03
C TRP A 23 8.37 28.57 -13.10
N GLN A 24 7.43 29.19 -12.39
CA GLN A 24 6.46 28.49 -11.55
C GLN A 24 5.59 27.54 -12.38
N GLY A 25 5.11 27.98 -13.55
CA GLY A 25 4.35 27.14 -14.47
C GLY A 25 5.13 25.89 -14.90
N PHE A 26 6.39 26.04 -15.32
CA PHE A 26 7.24 24.90 -15.67
C PHE A 26 7.47 23.95 -14.50
N ARG A 27 7.75 24.48 -13.31
CA ARG A 27 7.95 23.64 -12.12
C ARG A 27 6.68 22.87 -11.76
N TYR A 28 5.53 23.53 -11.81
CA TYR A 28 4.24 22.93 -11.52
C TYR A 28 3.91 21.80 -12.50
N GLU A 29 4.06 22.04 -13.81
CA GLU A 29 3.80 21.01 -14.82
C GLU A 29 4.75 19.82 -14.70
N LYS A 30 6.03 20.05 -14.38
CA LYS A 30 6.96 18.96 -14.09
C LYS A 30 6.49 18.11 -12.90
N MET A 31 6.14 18.76 -11.79
CA MET A 31 5.66 18.07 -10.58
C MET A 31 4.37 17.28 -10.87
N LYS A 32 3.43 17.89 -11.59
CA LYS A 32 2.16 17.26 -11.96
C LYS A 32 2.37 16.00 -12.80
N ARG A 33 3.31 16.02 -13.74
CA ARG A 33 3.67 14.83 -14.54
C ARG A 33 4.25 13.72 -13.67
N GLU A 34 5.18 14.05 -12.77
CA GLU A 34 5.79 13.08 -11.85
C GLU A 34 4.73 12.43 -10.95
N VAL A 35 3.81 13.23 -10.38
CA VAL A 35 2.68 12.71 -9.59
C VAL A 35 1.80 11.78 -10.43
N GLY A 36 1.44 12.19 -11.66
CA GLY A 36 0.62 11.35 -12.54
C GLY A 36 1.27 10.02 -12.91
N LEU A 37 2.61 10.01 -13.08
CA LEU A 37 3.35 8.76 -13.29
C LEU A 37 3.25 7.86 -12.06
N PHE A 38 3.49 8.39 -10.85
CA PHE A 38 3.36 7.61 -9.62
C PHE A 38 1.95 7.10 -9.39
N GLU A 39 0.91 7.88 -9.67
CA GLU A 39 -0.49 7.43 -9.58
C GLU A 39 -0.77 6.27 -10.54
N SER A 40 -0.22 6.32 -11.76
CA SER A 40 -0.37 5.23 -12.73
C SER A 40 0.31 3.95 -12.26
N GLU A 41 1.52 4.04 -11.72
CA GLU A 41 2.26 2.89 -11.16
C GLU A 41 1.54 2.30 -9.93
N GLN A 42 1.03 3.16 -9.05
CA GLN A 42 0.25 2.72 -7.88
C GLN A 42 -1.01 1.96 -8.30
N LYS A 43 -1.70 2.42 -9.33
CA LYS A 43 -2.87 1.73 -9.88
C LYS A 43 -2.51 0.36 -10.44
N ASP A 44 -1.41 0.28 -11.17
CA ASP A 44 -0.88 -0.99 -11.70
C ASP A 44 -0.51 -1.98 -10.58
N TRP A 45 0.14 -1.49 -9.51
CA TRP A 45 0.45 -2.32 -8.35
C TRP A 45 -0.80 -2.79 -7.62
N LEU A 46 -1.81 -1.93 -7.49
CA LEU A 46 -3.10 -2.30 -6.90
C LEU A 46 -3.77 -3.43 -7.69
N GLU A 47 -3.80 -3.32 -9.02
CA GLU A 47 -4.34 -4.33 -9.93
C GLU A 47 -3.59 -5.67 -9.78
N LYS A 48 -2.25 -5.63 -9.77
CA LYS A 48 -1.40 -6.82 -9.56
C LYS A 48 -1.66 -7.47 -8.21
N ASN A 49 -1.72 -6.68 -7.13
CA ASN A 49 -1.97 -7.19 -5.79
C ASN A 49 -3.36 -7.83 -5.65
N LYS A 50 -4.40 -7.24 -6.26
CA LYS A 50 -5.73 -7.86 -6.31
C LYS A 50 -5.69 -9.25 -6.96
N LYS A 51 -4.99 -9.38 -8.10
CA LYS A 51 -4.83 -10.66 -8.80
C LYS A 51 -4.07 -11.69 -7.95
N LEU A 52 -3.00 -11.27 -7.27
CA LEU A 52 -2.24 -12.14 -6.37
C LEU A 52 -3.08 -12.63 -5.18
N ILE A 53 -3.83 -11.74 -4.54
CA ILE A 53 -4.72 -12.09 -3.43
C ILE A 53 -5.79 -13.08 -3.89
N ALA A 54 -6.40 -12.84 -5.05
CA ALA A 54 -7.37 -13.78 -5.62
C ALA A 54 -6.75 -15.16 -5.89
N GLY A 55 -5.53 -15.20 -6.44
CA GLY A 55 -4.78 -16.45 -6.60
C GLY A 55 -4.52 -17.16 -5.27
N LEU A 56 -4.04 -16.43 -4.26
CA LEU A 56 -3.82 -16.98 -2.91
C LEU A 56 -5.10 -17.53 -2.29
N ALA A 57 -6.24 -16.84 -2.47
CA ALA A 57 -7.53 -17.31 -1.98
C ALA A 57 -7.93 -18.66 -2.60
N VAL A 58 -7.68 -18.86 -3.89
CA VAL A 58 -7.88 -20.15 -4.56
C VAL A 58 -6.97 -21.23 -3.95
N PHE A 59 -5.68 -20.92 -3.78
CA PHE A 59 -4.71 -21.87 -3.21
C PHE A 59 -4.96 -22.22 -1.75
N ARG A 60 -5.49 -21.28 -0.95
CA ARG A 60 -5.82 -21.43 0.47
C ARG A 60 -7.26 -21.90 0.72
N SER A 61 -8.07 -22.08 -0.31
CA SER A 61 -9.47 -22.47 -0.13
C SER A 61 -9.54 -23.78 0.68
N PRO A 62 -10.35 -23.82 1.77
CA PRO A 62 -10.49 -25.03 2.59
C PRO A 62 -10.84 -26.26 1.76
N ALA A 63 -11.69 -26.10 0.73
CA ALA A 63 -12.05 -27.17 -0.20
C ALA A 63 -10.84 -27.75 -0.96
N ARG A 64 -9.87 -26.92 -1.37
CA ARG A 64 -8.64 -27.39 -2.03
C ARG A 64 -7.69 -28.05 -1.05
N ILE A 65 -7.58 -27.53 0.18
CA ILE A 65 -6.78 -28.14 1.24
C ILE A 65 -7.35 -29.52 1.59
N GLU A 66 -8.66 -29.64 1.77
CA GLU A 66 -9.38 -30.88 2.05
C GLU A 66 -9.20 -31.89 0.89
N LYS A 67 -9.36 -31.43 -0.35
CA LYS A 67 -9.11 -32.28 -1.53
C LYS A 67 -7.66 -32.79 -1.58
N ILE A 68 -6.66 -31.98 -1.26
CA ILE A 68 -5.25 -32.42 -1.24
C ILE A 68 -5.00 -33.38 -0.08
N ALA A 69 -5.54 -33.08 1.10
CA ALA A 69 -5.44 -33.92 2.29
C ALA A 69 -6.00 -35.33 2.03
N GLU A 70 -7.19 -35.42 1.43
CA GLU A 70 -7.83 -36.70 1.12
C GLU A 70 -7.17 -37.42 -0.05
N SER A 71 -6.96 -36.73 -1.19
CA SER A 71 -6.53 -37.40 -2.44
C SER A 71 -5.03 -37.70 -2.53
N LYS A 72 -4.17 -36.87 -1.93
CA LYS A 72 -2.71 -37.02 -2.04
C LYS A 72 -2.05 -37.50 -0.76
N LEU A 73 -2.60 -37.13 0.39
CA LEU A 73 -2.01 -37.44 1.69
C LEU A 73 -2.76 -38.57 2.42
N GLY A 74 -3.90 -39.03 1.89
CA GLY A 74 -4.71 -40.09 2.50
C GLY A 74 -5.30 -39.71 3.87
N LEU A 75 -5.32 -38.41 4.19
CA LEU A 75 -5.83 -37.90 5.46
C LEU A 75 -7.36 -37.84 5.41
N LYS A 76 -8.01 -38.34 6.45
CA LYS A 76 -9.45 -38.18 6.67
C LYS A 76 -9.70 -37.33 7.90
N LYS A 77 -10.75 -36.53 7.85
CA LYS A 77 -11.20 -35.73 8.99
C LYS A 77 -11.55 -36.67 10.15
N ILE A 78 -10.88 -36.50 11.28
CA ILE A 78 -11.20 -37.26 12.50
C ILE A 78 -12.58 -36.82 13.02
N ASP A 79 -13.39 -37.80 13.39
CA ASP A 79 -14.65 -37.58 14.08
C ASP A 79 -14.37 -36.99 15.48
N SER A 80 -14.99 -35.84 15.74
CA SER A 80 -14.89 -35.13 17.02
C SER A 80 -15.30 -36.00 18.21
N ALA A 81 -16.21 -36.97 18.02
CA ALA A 81 -16.62 -37.91 19.06
C ALA A 81 -15.48 -38.86 19.48
N ARG A 82 -14.42 -38.99 18.68
CA ARG A 82 -13.24 -39.83 18.96
C ARG A 82 -12.07 -39.06 19.57
N VAL A 83 -12.22 -37.76 19.82
CA VAL A 83 -11.16 -36.91 20.37
C VAL A 83 -11.39 -36.65 21.85
N TRP A 84 -10.53 -37.24 22.69
CA TRP A 84 -10.51 -36.95 24.13
C TRP A 84 -9.54 -35.80 24.43
N ARG A 85 -10.05 -34.67 24.91
CA ARG A 85 -9.23 -33.55 25.39
C ARG A 85 -9.08 -33.61 26.91
N ILE A 86 -7.90 -33.96 27.37
CA ILE A 86 -7.56 -33.94 28.80
C ILE A 86 -7.04 -32.53 29.14
N LYS A 87 -7.75 -31.80 30.01
CA LYS A 87 -7.25 -30.55 30.59
C LYS A 87 -6.51 -30.87 31.90
N PHE A 88 -5.20 -30.66 31.91
CA PHE A 88 -4.44 -30.70 33.15
C PHE A 88 -4.70 -29.42 33.94
N LEU A 89 -5.26 -29.54 35.15
CA LEU A 89 -5.29 -28.45 36.11
C LEU A 89 -3.88 -28.29 36.68
N ARG A 90 -3.24 -27.15 36.40
CA ARG A 90 -1.93 -26.82 36.98
C ARG A 90 -2.11 -26.66 38.49
N LYS A 91 -1.68 -27.66 39.26
CA LYS A 91 -1.72 -27.66 40.72
C LYS A 91 -0.68 -26.65 41.23
N GLY A 92 -1.09 -25.40 41.38
CA GLY A 92 -0.23 -24.30 41.86
C GLY A 92 -0.84 -22.90 41.81
N ALA A 93 -2.18 -22.77 41.70
CA ALA A 93 -2.86 -21.47 41.66
C ALA A 93 -3.77 -21.26 42.89
N ALA A 94 -3.34 -21.71 44.06
CA ALA A 94 -3.97 -21.41 45.34
C ALA A 94 -2.93 -21.36 46.44
N GLN A 95 -2.19 -20.25 46.51
CA GLN A 95 -1.54 -19.77 47.72
C GLN A 95 -1.77 -18.25 47.75
N TRP A 96 -2.86 -17.86 48.41
CA TRP A 96 -3.10 -16.56 49.03
C TRP A 96 -3.57 -16.85 50.45
#